data_AF-A0A365T6P1-F1
#
_entry.id   AF-A0A365T6P1-F1
#
_cell.length_a   1.000
_cell.length_b   1.000
_cell.length_c   1.000
_cell.angle_alpha   90.00
_cell.angle_beta   90.00
_cell.angle_gamma   90.00
#
_symmetry.space_group_name_H-M   'P 1'
#
loop_
_entity.id
_entity.type
_entity.pdbx_description
1 polymer ?
#
loop_
_entity_poly.entity_id
_entity_poly.type
_entity_poly.pdbx_seq_one_letter_code
_entity_poly.pdbx_strand_id
1 'polypeptide(L)'
;MYVETDFLTALIKDDDWLQEPVLAALEEQDDIHTSILAYAEVLVLFYNREQAEYKIDVPRAITNLLELVPVTPEQHEDAILAAATFLDEYDMTPFDALHAGMAATEEGAVLSSEQDYDTAGLDRIPLETYLDD
;
A
#
# COMPACT_ATOMS: atom_id res chain seq x y z
N MET A 1 15.60 -5.39 11.37
CA MET A 1 15.44 -4.10 12.06
C MET A 1 14.18 -3.40 11.56
N TYR A 2 13.31 -2.90 12.45
CA TYR A 2 12.11 -2.17 12.04
C TYR A 2 12.44 -0.75 11.57
N VAL A 3 11.91 -0.33 10.42
CA VAL A 3 12.06 1.03 9.88
C VAL A 3 10.70 1.68 9.60
N GLU A 4 10.66 3.01 9.62
CA GLU A 4 9.45 3.82 9.42
C GLU A 4 9.36 4.36 7.98
N THR A 5 8.25 5.01 7.65
CA THR A 5 7.92 5.53 6.30
C THR A 5 9.01 6.40 5.70
N ASP A 6 9.70 7.22 6.49
CA ASP A 6 10.77 8.10 6.00
C ASP A 6 11.88 7.29 5.30
N PHE A 7 12.20 6.10 5.81
CA PHE A 7 13.17 5.18 5.19
C PHE A 7 12.71 4.74 3.79
N LEU A 8 11.43 4.41 3.64
CA LEU A 8 10.84 4.01 2.36
C LEU A 8 10.78 5.20 1.40
N THR A 9 10.37 6.38 1.87
CA THR A 9 10.21 7.55 0.98
C THR A 9 11.54 8.07 0.45
N ALA A 10 12.62 7.93 1.21
CA ALA A 10 13.98 8.25 0.75
C ALA A 10 14.48 7.31 -0.37
N LEU A 11 13.93 6.10 -0.48
CA LEU A 11 14.21 5.17 -1.59
C LEU A 11 13.42 5.51 -2.86
N ILE A 12 12.31 6.24 -2.73
CA ILE A 12 11.42 6.57 -3.86
C ILE A 12 11.74 7.94 -4.46
N LYS A 13 12.13 8.89 -3.63
CA LYS A 13 12.43 10.27 -4.04
C LYS A 13 13.88 10.37 -4.50
N ASP A 14 14.08 10.84 -5.74
CA ASP A 14 15.42 10.94 -6.36
C ASP A 14 16.35 11.95 -5.68
N ASP A 15 15.83 12.95 -4.95
CA ASP A 15 16.62 14.03 -4.30
C ASP A 15 16.28 14.15 -2.80
N ASP A 16 16.15 13.00 -2.12
CA ASP A 16 15.97 12.97 -0.67
C ASP A 16 17.31 13.05 0.07
N TRP A 17 17.41 13.95 1.05
CA TRP A 17 18.60 14.13 1.87
C TRP A 17 18.96 12.90 2.72
N LEU A 18 18.02 11.95 2.89
CA LEU A 18 18.24 10.67 3.58
C LEU A 18 18.66 9.52 2.65
N GLN A 19 18.71 9.73 1.33
CA GLN A 19 18.96 8.64 0.38
C GLN A 19 20.31 7.93 0.64
N GLU A 20 21.41 8.67 0.77
CA GLU A 20 22.74 8.09 1.07
C GLU A 20 22.77 7.31 2.41
N PRO A 21 22.30 7.89 3.55
CA PRO A 21 22.19 7.14 4.80
C PRO A 21 21.34 5.86 4.70
N VAL A 22 20.23 5.90 3.97
CA VAL A 22 19.32 4.76 3.81
C VAL A 22 19.97 3.64 2.99
N LEU A 23 20.65 3.98 1.89
CA LEU A 23 21.40 3.00 1.09
C LEU A 23 22.54 2.37 1.90
N ALA A 24 23.27 3.17 2.68
CA ALA A 24 24.30 2.64 3.57
C ALA A 24 23.71 1.69 4.63
N ALA A 25 22.54 2.02 5.19
CA ALA A 25 21.86 1.16 6.14
C ALA A 25 21.40 -0.17 5.52
N LEU A 26 20.93 -0.17 4.26
CA LEU A 26 20.58 -1.39 3.51
C LEU A 26 21.80 -2.30 3.28
N GLU A 27 23.00 -1.73 3.13
CA GLU A 27 24.24 -2.51 2.98
C GLU A 27 24.78 -3.05 4.31
N GLU A 28 24.62 -2.30 5.40
CA GLU A 28 25.21 -2.62 6.71
C GLU A 28 24.31 -3.44 7.63
N GLN A 29 22.99 -3.32 7.51
CA GLN A 29 22.03 -3.93 8.42
C GLN A 29 21.29 -5.08 7.73
N ASP A 30 21.39 -6.27 8.32
CA ASP A 30 20.59 -7.41 7.89
C ASP A 30 19.13 -7.30 8.38
N ASP A 31 18.21 -7.98 7.67
CA ASP A 31 16.83 -8.20 8.11
C ASP A 31 16.02 -6.91 8.34
N ILE A 32 16.30 -5.84 7.58
CA ILE A 32 15.46 -4.63 7.57
C ILE A 32 14.04 -5.02 7.13
N HIS A 33 13.04 -4.54 7.87
CA HIS A 33 11.63 -4.77 7.57
C HIS A 33 10.78 -3.61 8.12
N THR A 34 9.52 -3.55 7.70
CA THR A 34 8.56 -2.57 8.21
C THR A 34 7.18 -3.20 8.42
N SER A 35 6.15 -2.39 8.67
CA SER A 35 4.75 -2.82 8.76
C SER A 35 3.93 -2.28 7.59
N ILE A 36 2.74 -2.85 7.42
CA ILE A 36 1.74 -2.37 6.45
C ILE A 36 1.38 -0.88 6.65
N LEU A 37 1.57 -0.34 7.86
CA LEU A 37 1.32 1.07 8.15
C LEU A 37 2.26 2.00 7.36
N ALA A 38 3.54 1.64 7.27
CA ALA A 38 4.50 2.43 6.49
C ALA A 38 4.14 2.42 4.99
N TYR A 39 3.70 1.27 4.47
CA TYR A 39 3.22 1.16 3.10
C TYR A 39 1.90 1.94 2.88
N ALA A 40 1.00 1.97 3.86
CA ALA A 40 -0.20 2.79 3.80
C ALA A 40 0.12 4.28 3.68
N GLU A 41 1.08 4.77 4.48
CA GLU A 41 1.55 6.15 4.37
C GLU A 41 2.20 6.43 3.02
N VAL A 42 3.03 5.52 2.50
CA VAL A 42 3.61 5.63 1.15
C VAL A 42 2.50 5.77 0.10
N LEU A 43 1.49 4.89 0.11
CA LEU A 43 0.36 4.98 -0.83
C LEU A 43 -0.37 6.33 -0.72
N VAL A 44 -0.58 6.84 0.48
CA VAL A 44 -1.18 8.18 0.71
C VAL A 44 -0.32 9.31 0.16
N LEU A 45 0.99 9.27 0.39
CA LEU A 45 1.92 10.31 -0.08
C LEU A 45 1.95 10.40 -1.60
N PHE A 46 1.82 9.28 -2.30
CA PHE A 46 1.87 9.22 -3.77
C PHE A 46 0.50 9.16 -4.45
N TYR A 47 -0.59 9.11 -3.69
CA TYR A 47 -1.95 9.07 -4.21
C TYR A 47 -2.36 10.33 -4.98
N ASN A 48 -1.92 11.50 -4.53
CA ASN A 48 -2.41 12.77 -5.05
C ASN A 48 -1.79 13.11 -6.42
N ARG A 49 -2.31 12.47 -7.48
CA ARG A 49 -1.88 12.57 -8.88
C ARG A 49 -1.90 14.01 -9.43
N GLU A 50 -2.66 14.93 -8.83
CA GLU A 50 -2.75 16.34 -9.26
C GLU A 50 -1.72 17.25 -8.60
N GLN A 51 -1.20 16.88 -7.43
CA GLN A 51 -0.22 17.67 -6.67
C GLN A 51 1.16 17.00 -6.61
N ALA A 52 1.25 15.74 -7.02
CA ALA A 52 2.52 15.03 -7.10
C ALA A 52 3.40 15.67 -8.18
N GLU A 53 4.60 16.09 -7.77
CA GLU A 53 5.62 16.61 -8.67
C GLU A 53 6.05 15.57 -9.74
N TYR A 54 5.77 14.28 -9.48
CA TYR A 54 6.14 13.14 -10.31
C TYR A 54 4.96 12.19 -10.51
N LYS A 55 4.78 11.68 -11.74
CA LYS A 55 3.91 10.53 -12.01
C LYS A 55 4.67 9.26 -11.65
N ILE A 56 4.34 8.68 -10.50
CA ILE A 56 4.92 7.40 -10.05
C ILE A 56 4.01 6.26 -10.53
N ASP A 57 4.62 5.26 -11.14
CA ASP A 57 4.01 3.96 -11.41
C ASP A 57 3.90 3.23 -10.07
N VAL A 58 2.77 3.39 -9.37
CA VAL A 58 2.57 2.92 -7.99
C VAL A 58 2.79 1.41 -7.87
N PRO A 59 2.20 0.55 -8.73
CA PRO A 59 2.46 -0.89 -8.69
C PRO A 59 3.95 -1.23 -8.79
N ARG A 60 4.68 -0.60 -9.73
CA ARG A 60 6.12 -0.84 -9.87
C ARG A 60 6.91 -0.35 -8.65
N ALA A 61 6.62 0.84 -8.15
CA ALA A 61 7.32 1.41 -7.01
C ALA A 61 7.14 0.55 -5.75
N ILE A 62 5.91 0.11 -5.48
CA ILE A 62 5.59 -0.75 -4.34
C ILE A 62 6.28 -2.11 -4.45
N THR A 63 6.27 -2.74 -5.62
CA THR A 63 6.96 -4.02 -5.85
C THR A 63 8.46 -3.89 -5.55
N ASN A 64 9.12 -2.86 -6.10
CA ASN A 64 10.54 -2.63 -5.85
C ASN A 64 10.86 -2.34 -4.38
N LEU A 65 9.98 -1.64 -3.67
CA LEU A 65 10.16 -1.36 -2.25
C LEU A 65 10.04 -2.60 -1.39
N LEU A 66 9.08 -3.48 -1.68
CA LEU A 66 8.90 -4.73 -0.94
C LEU A 66 10.13 -5.65 -1.05
N GLU A 67 10.83 -5.62 -2.19
CA GLU A 67 12.11 -6.33 -2.36
C GLU A 67 13.23 -5.78 -1.47
N LEU A 68 13.24 -4.47 -1.20
CA LEU A 68 14.28 -3.80 -0.39
C LEU A 68 13.94 -3.77 1.11
N VAL A 69 12.67 -3.56 1.43
CA VAL A 69 12.14 -3.38 2.78
C VAL A 69 10.87 -4.21 2.91
N PRO A 70 11.00 -5.53 3.17
CA PRO A 70 9.87 -6.42 3.29
C PRO A 70 8.94 -6.01 4.43
N VAL A 71 7.66 -6.35 4.28
CA VAL A 71 6.66 -6.13 5.32
C VAL A 71 6.59 -7.31 6.27
N THR A 72 6.39 -7.01 7.55
CA THR A 72 6.06 -8.01 8.58
C THR A 72 4.68 -7.70 9.17
N PRO A 73 3.79 -8.71 9.31
CA PRO A 73 3.93 -10.09 8.86
C PRO A 73 3.91 -10.25 7.32
N GLU A 74 4.55 -11.30 6.81
CA GLU A 74 4.72 -11.58 5.36
C GLU A 74 3.39 -11.65 4.59
N GLN A 75 2.31 -12.08 5.25
CA GLN A 75 0.97 -12.14 4.65
C GLN A 75 0.44 -10.77 4.19
N HIS A 76 0.98 -9.66 4.71
CA HIS A 76 0.59 -8.33 4.27
C HIS A 76 1.21 -7.95 2.91
N GLU A 77 2.20 -8.68 2.42
CA GLU A 77 2.85 -8.39 1.14
C GLU A 77 1.86 -8.47 -0.02
N ASP A 78 1.14 -9.58 -0.12
CA ASP A 78 0.11 -9.79 -1.15
C ASP A 78 -0.99 -8.73 -1.07
N ALA A 79 -1.38 -8.33 0.16
CA ALA A 79 -2.41 -7.32 0.36
C ALA A 79 -1.95 -5.93 -0.13
N ILE A 80 -0.67 -5.58 0.09
CA ILE A 80 -0.08 -4.33 -0.38
C ILE A 80 0.06 -4.31 -1.90
N LEU A 81 0.47 -5.43 -2.52
CA LEU A 81 0.56 -5.56 -3.97
C LEU A 81 -0.82 -5.46 -4.64
N ALA A 82 -1.84 -6.12 -4.05
CA ALA A 82 -3.22 -6.01 -4.49
C ALA A 82 -3.74 -4.57 -4.35
N ALA A 83 -3.45 -3.90 -3.23
CA ALA A 83 -3.82 -2.50 -3.01
C ALA A 83 -3.22 -1.56 -4.06
N ALA A 84 -1.95 -1.74 -4.43
CA ALA A 84 -1.34 -0.94 -5.48
C ALA A 84 -2.06 -1.11 -6.84
N THR A 85 -2.54 -2.32 -7.13
CA THR A 85 -3.35 -2.63 -8.32
C THR A 85 -4.72 -1.97 -8.25
N PHE A 86 -5.42 -2.08 -7.10
CA PHE A 86 -6.74 -1.45 -6.91
C PHE A 86 -6.69 0.08 -7.04
N LEU A 87 -5.65 0.71 -6.47
CA LEU A 87 -5.42 2.14 -6.58
C LEU A 87 -5.18 2.55 -8.05
N ASP A 88 -4.41 1.77 -8.82
CA ASP A 88 -4.09 2.14 -10.20
C ASP A 88 -5.24 1.90 -11.18
N GLU A 89 -5.86 0.72 -11.11
CA GLU A 89 -6.87 0.26 -12.07
C GLU A 89 -8.29 0.75 -11.77
N TYR A 90 -8.63 0.94 -10.49
CA TYR A 90 -9.98 1.31 -10.05
C TYR A 90 -10.04 2.72 -9.43
N ASP A 91 -8.93 3.46 -9.42
CA ASP A 91 -8.82 4.83 -8.89
C ASP A 91 -9.27 4.94 -7.41
N MET A 92 -9.15 3.84 -6.66
CA MET A 92 -9.53 3.78 -5.25
C MET A 92 -8.63 4.68 -4.40
N THR A 93 -9.19 5.21 -3.31
CA THR A 93 -8.35 5.88 -2.31
C THR A 93 -7.38 4.88 -1.67
N PRO A 94 -6.24 5.32 -1.13
CA PRO A 94 -5.20 4.42 -0.62
C PRO A 94 -5.68 3.46 0.47
N PHE A 95 -6.54 3.93 1.37
CA PHE A 95 -7.08 3.10 2.43
C PHE A 95 -8.14 2.13 1.92
N ASP A 96 -9.01 2.55 0.99
CA ASP A 96 -9.98 1.65 0.38
C ASP A 96 -9.28 0.56 -0.44
N ALA A 97 -8.22 0.93 -1.17
CA ALA A 97 -7.39 -0.02 -1.91
C ALA A 97 -6.68 -1.02 -0.97
N LEU A 98 -6.20 -0.58 0.20
CA LEU A 98 -5.63 -1.48 1.21
C LEU A 98 -6.67 -2.43 1.81
N HIS A 99 -7.87 -1.93 2.13
CA HIS A 99 -8.96 -2.77 2.58
C HIS A 99 -9.38 -3.79 1.52
N ALA A 100 -9.44 -3.38 0.26
CA ALA A 100 -9.66 -4.24 -0.90
C ALA A 100 -8.57 -5.31 -1.04
N GLY A 101 -7.30 -4.92 -0.88
CA GLY A 101 -6.15 -5.82 -0.90
C GLY A 101 -6.24 -6.90 0.18
N MET A 102 -6.49 -6.49 1.43
CA MET A 102 -6.69 -7.41 2.56
C MET A 102 -7.82 -8.42 2.29
N ALA A 103 -8.96 -7.93 1.79
CA ALA A 103 -10.11 -8.77 1.48
C ALA A 103 -9.83 -9.78 0.35
N ALA A 104 -9.14 -9.33 -0.70
CA ALA A 104 -8.78 -10.16 -1.83
C ALA A 104 -7.82 -11.30 -1.44
N THR A 105 -6.94 -11.07 -0.46
CA THR A 105 -5.92 -12.05 -0.04
C THR A 105 -6.37 -12.98 1.09
N GLU A 106 -7.30 -12.55 1.94
CA GLU A 106 -7.74 -13.33 3.11
C GLU A 106 -8.98 -14.23 2.87
N GLU A 107 -9.33 -14.54 1.61
CA GLU A 107 -10.52 -15.35 1.24
C GLU A 107 -11.82 -14.89 1.95
N GLY A 108 -12.03 -13.57 2.04
CA GLY A 108 -13.14 -12.98 2.82
C GLY A 108 -14.10 -12.12 1.99
N ALA A 109 -15.36 -12.08 2.42
CA ALA A 109 -16.32 -11.08 1.97
C ALA A 109 -16.13 -9.76 2.76
N VAL A 110 -16.42 -8.62 2.13
CA VAL A 110 -16.27 -7.29 2.74
C VAL A 110 -17.63 -6.74 3.12
N LEU A 111 -17.91 -6.68 4.42
CA LEU A 111 -19.08 -5.95 4.93
C LEU A 111 -18.78 -4.44 4.88
N SER A 112 -19.34 -3.76 3.88
CA SER A 112 -19.01 -2.34 3.62
C SER A 112 -20.14 -1.59 2.92
N SER A 113 -20.17 -0.27 3.13
CA SER A 113 -20.97 0.68 2.34
C SER A 113 -20.24 1.16 1.07
N GLU A 114 -18.95 0.85 0.93
CA GLU A 114 -18.14 1.24 -0.23
C GLU A 114 -18.54 0.43 -1.46
N GLN A 115 -19.14 1.08 -2.45
CA GLN A 115 -19.66 0.44 -3.67
C GLN A 115 -18.55 0.16 -4.69
N ASP A 116 -17.40 0.82 -4.60
CA ASP A 116 -16.29 0.60 -5.53
C ASP A 116 -15.77 -0.85 -5.48
N TYR A 117 -15.96 -1.54 -4.35
CA TYR A 117 -15.66 -2.97 -4.20
C TYR A 117 -16.49 -3.87 -5.12
N ASP A 118 -17.74 -3.51 -5.44
CA ASP A 118 -18.57 -4.25 -6.41
C ASP A 118 -17.95 -4.17 -7.81
N THR A 119 -17.46 -2.99 -8.19
CA THR A 119 -16.80 -2.74 -9.49
C THR A 119 -15.45 -3.45 -9.58
N ALA A 120 -14.73 -3.52 -8.47
CA ALA A 120 -13.47 -4.22 -8.32
C ALA A 120 -13.58 -5.75 -8.26
N GLY A 121 -14.81 -6.29 -8.29
CA GLY A 121 -15.06 -7.73 -8.31
C GLY A 121 -14.87 -8.42 -6.96
N LEU A 122 -14.87 -7.66 -5.85
CA LEU A 122 -14.84 -8.21 -4.50
C LEU A 122 -16.25 -8.67 -4.08
N ASP A 123 -16.31 -9.66 -3.19
CA ASP A 123 -17.57 -10.12 -2.59
C ASP A 123 -18.01 -9.14 -1.49
N ARG A 124 -18.69 -8.05 -1.88
CA ARG A 124 -19.23 -7.06 -0.92
C ARG A 124 -20.56 -7.53 -0.35
N ILE A 125 -20.63 -7.57 0.98
CA ILE A 125 -21.90 -7.64 1.72
C ILE A 125 -22.34 -6.21 1.99
N PRO A 126 -23.48 -5.73 1.43
CA PRO A 126 -23.87 -4.34 1.58
C PRO A 126 -24.30 -4.02 3.01
N LEU A 127 -23.68 -3.03 3.65
CA LEU A 127 -23.98 -2.67 5.04
C LEU A 127 -25.39 -2.07 5.19
N GLU A 128 -25.90 -1.43 4.16
CA GLU A 128 -27.22 -0.79 4.10
C GLU A 128 -28.40 -1.77 4.26
N THR A 129 -28.19 -3.08 4.04
CA THR A 129 -29.27 -4.09 4.19
C THR A 129 -29.65 -4.36 5.66
N TYR A 130 -28.90 -3.82 6.62
CA TYR A 130 -29.14 -4.01 8.06
C TYR A 130 -29.97 -2.88 8.70
N LEU A 131 -30.40 -1.88 7.92
CA LEU A 131 -31.19 -0.74 8.41
C LEU A 131 -32.71 -0.87 8.14
N ASP A 132 -33.14 -1.94 7.48
CA ASP A 132 -34.56 -2.23 7.22
C ASP A 132 -35.17 -3.03 8.38
N ASP A 133 -35.59 -2.33 9.45
CA ASP A 133 -36.55 -2.79 10.47
C ASP A 133 -37.81 -1.87 10.49
#